data_AF-A0A1M6JNG6-F1
#
_entry.id   AF-A0A1M6JNG6-F1
#
_cell.length_a   1.000
_cell.length_b   1.000
_cell.length_c   1.000
_cell.angle_alpha   90.00
_cell.angle_beta   90.00
_cell.angle_gamma   90.00
#
_symmetry.space_group_name_H-M   'P 1'
#
loop_
_entity.id
_entity.type
_entity.pdbx_description
1 polymer ?
#
loop_
_entity_poly.entity_id
_entity_poly.type
_entity_poly.pdbx_seq_one_letter_code
_entity_poly.pdbx_strand_id
1 'polypeptide(L)'
;MKKKILVIMTTAILALGVITVVYSKENDNVNNFGVGRGMMYQSNSNSSGFSREMMKTNNINNNDSYNKMIGLMKENGFQEGAKAMENGDYNAMSNFMNNITDEQYEKMINIMKNNGYDGMSKMMGALSRQEMVNRHNSMMGR
;
A
#
# COMPACT_ATOMS: atom_id res chain seq x y z
N MET A 1 -22.84 -49.44 17.58
CA MET A 1 -23.63 -48.19 17.79
C MET A 1 -22.95 -47.07 17.00
N LYS A 2 -23.67 -46.38 16.11
CA LYS A 2 -23.09 -45.42 15.14
C LYS A 2 -22.89 -44.05 15.81
N LYS A 3 -21.67 -43.51 15.79
CA LYS A 3 -21.37 -42.17 16.32
C LYS A 3 -21.86 -41.12 15.32
N LYS A 4 -22.71 -40.19 15.76
CA LYS A 4 -23.22 -39.08 14.96
C LYS A 4 -22.21 -37.92 15.07
N ILE A 5 -21.71 -37.46 13.93
CA ILE A 5 -20.83 -36.29 13.84
C ILE A 5 -21.72 -35.04 13.89
N LEU A 6 -21.41 -34.14 14.82
CA LEU A 6 -22.13 -32.89 15.06
C LEU A 6 -21.44 -31.77 14.26
N VAL A 7 -22.16 -31.21 13.27
CA VAL A 7 -21.72 -30.08 12.45
C VAL A 7 -22.15 -28.79 13.15
N ILE A 8 -21.20 -27.91 13.47
CA ILE A 8 -21.49 -26.56 13.97
C ILE A 8 -21.29 -25.60 12.80
N MET A 9 -22.38 -25.13 12.20
CA MET A 9 -22.34 -23.99 11.28
C MET A 9 -22.28 -22.72 12.11
N THR A 10 -21.10 -22.10 12.17
CA THR A 10 -20.92 -20.74 12.69
C THR A 10 -21.38 -19.74 11.65
N THR A 11 -22.61 -19.25 11.79
CA THR A 11 -23.09 -18.07 11.07
C THR A 11 -22.47 -16.82 11.68
N ALA A 12 -21.45 -16.26 11.02
CA ALA A 12 -20.94 -14.94 11.34
C ALA A 12 -21.93 -13.89 10.79
N ILE A 13 -22.70 -13.26 11.69
CA ILE A 13 -23.52 -12.10 11.36
C ILE A 13 -22.61 -10.87 11.38
N LEU A 14 -22.23 -10.39 10.19
CA LEU A 14 -21.59 -9.08 10.03
C LEU A 14 -22.67 -8.00 10.18
N ALA A 15 -22.78 -7.43 11.37
CA ALA A 15 -23.55 -6.22 11.59
C ALA A 15 -22.81 -5.03 10.95
N LEU A 16 -23.27 -4.60 9.77
CA LEU A 16 -22.81 -3.37 9.14
C LEU A 16 -23.47 -2.18 9.86
N GLY A 17 -22.77 -1.63 10.85
CA GLY A 17 -23.08 -0.33 11.42
C GLY A 17 -22.87 0.75 10.36
N VAL A 18 -23.95 1.39 9.92
CA VAL A 18 -23.89 2.50 8.97
C VAL A 18 -23.37 3.72 9.71
N ILE A 19 -22.10 4.09 9.51
CA ILE A 19 -21.57 5.37 9.96
C ILE A 19 -21.80 6.37 8.82
N THR A 20 -22.86 7.17 8.92
CA THR A 20 -23.00 8.38 8.11
C THR A 20 -21.98 9.40 8.59
N VAL A 21 -20.89 9.59 7.85
CA VAL A 21 -19.94 10.69 8.07
C VAL A 21 -20.34 11.82 7.14
N VAL A 22 -20.88 12.90 7.70
CA VAL A 22 -21.10 14.16 6.96
C VAL A 22 -19.75 14.83 6.81
N TYR A 23 -19.24 14.90 5.58
CA TYR A 23 -18.03 15.64 5.26
C TYR A 23 -18.36 17.13 5.17
N SER A 24 -17.99 17.91 6.18
CA SER A 24 -17.92 19.36 6.06
C SER A 24 -16.66 19.72 5.30
N LYS A 25 -16.82 20.28 4.10
CA LYS A 25 -15.76 20.92 3.34
C LYS A 25 -15.51 22.30 3.94
N GLU A 26 -14.38 22.48 4.60
CA GLU A 26 -13.90 23.80 5.03
C GLU A 26 -12.55 24.06 4.36
N ASN A 27 -12.56 25.07 3.48
CA ASN A 27 -11.38 25.74 2.97
C ASN A 27 -10.83 26.59 4.12
N ASP A 28 -9.55 26.41 4.49
CA ASP A 28 -8.53 27.44 4.29
C ASP A 28 -7.21 27.07 4.99
N ASN A 29 -6.12 27.26 4.23
CA ASN A 29 -4.75 27.51 4.69
C ASN A 29 -4.09 26.52 5.66
N VAL A 30 -3.35 25.55 5.10
CA VAL A 30 -2.23 24.92 5.82
C VAL A 30 -1.01 24.87 4.90
N ASN A 31 -0.19 25.91 5.04
CA ASN A 31 1.27 25.92 5.04
C ASN A 31 1.99 24.97 4.05
N ASN A 32 2.43 25.57 2.95
CA ASN A 32 3.75 25.45 2.33
C ASN A 32 4.73 24.47 3.04
N PHE A 33 4.56 23.15 2.85
CA PHE A 33 5.53 22.16 3.29
C PHE A 33 6.55 21.95 2.17
N GLY A 34 7.60 22.75 2.21
CA GLY A 34 8.79 22.56 1.38
C GLY A 34 9.50 21.26 1.74
N VAL A 35 9.13 20.14 1.10
CA VAL A 35 9.94 18.91 1.06
C VAL A 35 10.99 19.05 -0.04
N GLY A 36 11.80 20.10 0.09
CA GLY A 36 13.06 20.28 -0.60
C GLY A 36 14.21 19.88 0.32
N ARG A 37 14.20 18.64 0.87
CA ARG A 37 15.35 18.07 1.60
C ARG A 37 15.46 16.56 1.37
N GLY A 38 16.02 16.24 0.20
CA GLY A 38 17.13 15.29 0.06
C GLY A 38 16.95 13.87 0.61
N MET A 39 16.28 13.01 -0.15
CA MET A 39 16.84 11.67 -0.39
C MET A 39 17.64 11.72 -1.68
N MET A 40 18.86 12.29 -1.60
CA MET A 40 19.87 12.09 -2.64
C MET A 40 20.24 10.61 -2.63
N TYR A 41 19.67 9.83 -3.54
CA TYR A 41 20.35 8.65 -4.02
C TYR A 41 21.60 9.16 -4.74
N GLN A 42 22.72 9.11 -4.02
CA GLN A 42 24.03 9.43 -4.55
C GLN A 42 24.28 8.49 -5.73
N SER A 43 24.16 9.05 -6.92
CA SER A 43 24.47 8.40 -8.18
C SER A 43 25.96 8.11 -8.20
N ASN A 44 26.34 6.90 -7.80
CA ASN A 44 27.64 6.36 -8.15
C ASN A 44 27.49 5.69 -9.52
N SER A 45 28.03 6.37 -10.51
CA SER A 45 28.16 5.94 -11.90
C SER A 45 28.93 4.63 -11.95
N ASN A 46 28.25 3.48 -11.79
CA ASN A 46 28.63 2.14 -12.27
C ASN A 46 27.73 1.02 -11.70
N SER A 47 26.40 1.18 -11.68
CA SER A 47 25.52 0.04 -11.45
C SER A 47 24.29 0.08 -12.35
N SER A 48 24.25 -0.92 -13.23
CA SER A 48 23.14 -1.57 -13.93
C SER A 48 21.82 -0.80 -14.12
N GLY A 49 21.30 -0.80 -15.35
CA GLY A 49 20.11 -0.10 -15.84
C GLY A 49 18.75 -0.35 -15.16
N PHE A 50 18.72 -0.82 -13.92
CA PHE A 50 17.55 -1.03 -13.08
C PHE A 50 16.84 0.27 -12.67
N SER A 51 17.58 1.33 -12.34
CA SER A 51 17.00 2.61 -11.89
C SER A 51 16.48 3.50 -13.04
N ARG A 52 16.96 3.29 -14.27
CA ARG A 52 16.68 4.18 -15.41
C ARG A 52 15.34 3.85 -16.10
N GLU A 53 14.87 2.61 -16.04
CA GLU A 53 13.54 2.26 -16.54
C GLU A 53 12.40 2.62 -15.58
N MET A 54 12.63 2.59 -14.25
CA MET A 54 11.63 3.00 -13.26
C MET A 54 11.28 4.50 -13.30
N MET A 55 12.14 5.34 -13.86
CA MET A 55 11.94 6.80 -13.96
C MET A 55 11.42 7.25 -15.33
N LYS A 56 11.09 6.34 -16.25
CA LYS A 56 10.74 6.72 -17.64
C LYS A 56 9.25 6.95 -17.89
N THR A 57 8.40 6.65 -16.91
CA THR A 57 6.96 6.84 -17.05
C THR A 57 6.47 7.78 -15.96
N ASN A 58 6.00 8.95 -16.40
CA ASN A 58 5.27 9.98 -15.67
C ASN A 58 6.07 11.22 -15.26
N ASN A 59 6.14 12.15 -16.21
CA ASN A 59 6.18 13.59 -15.96
C ASN A 59 4.87 14.05 -15.30
N ILE A 60 4.62 13.56 -14.09
CA ILE A 60 3.50 13.92 -13.21
C ILE A 60 4.18 14.47 -11.96
N ASN A 61 3.80 15.68 -11.52
CA ASN A 61 4.26 16.23 -10.24
C ASN A 61 4.29 15.12 -9.18
N ASN A 62 5.43 14.88 -8.54
CA ASN A 62 5.62 13.73 -7.64
C ASN A 62 4.52 13.62 -6.55
N ASN A 63 3.93 14.76 -6.15
CA ASN A 63 2.77 14.80 -5.25
C ASN A 63 1.51 14.16 -5.83
N ASP A 64 1.22 14.34 -7.13
CA ASP A 64 0.01 13.81 -7.76
C ASP A 64 0.07 12.30 -7.88
N SER A 65 1.25 11.72 -8.17
CA SER A 65 1.42 10.26 -8.24
C SER A 65 1.26 9.61 -6.87
N TYR A 66 1.79 10.25 -5.82
CA TYR A 66 1.66 9.80 -4.44
C TYR A 66 0.21 9.85 -3.94
N ASN A 67 -0.47 10.98 -4.14
CA ASN A 67 -1.86 11.14 -3.73
C ASN A 67 -2.80 10.18 -4.49
N LYS A 68 -2.52 9.92 -5.78
CA LYS A 68 -3.25 8.91 -6.56
C LYS A 68 -3.09 7.51 -5.96
N MET A 69 -1.87 7.12 -5.57
CA MET A 69 -1.64 5.82 -4.91
C MET A 69 -2.46 5.69 -3.61
N ILE A 70 -2.42 6.71 -2.76
CA ILE A 70 -3.21 6.74 -1.51
C ILE A 70 -4.70 6.63 -1.82
N GLY A 71 -5.19 7.36 -2.82
CA GLY A 71 -6.58 7.28 -3.29
C GLY A 71 -6.97 5.87 -3.70
N LEU A 72 -6.17 5.24 -4.57
CA LEU A 72 -6.39 3.86 -5.03
C LEU A 72 -6.42 2.87 -3.87
N MET A 73 -5.52 3.00 -2.91
CA MET A 73 -5.52 2.16 -1.71
C MET A 73 -6.80 2.35 -0.89
N LYS A 74 -7.25 3.59 -0.66
CA LYS A 74 -8.49 3.90 0.06
C LYS A 74 -9.71 3.31 -0.65
N GLU A 75 -9.82 3.48 -1.97
CA GLU A 75 -10.94 3.00 -2.80
C GLU A 75 -11.02 1.47 -2.84
N ASN A 76 -9.89 0.77 -2.67
CA ASN A 76 -9.82 -0.68 -2.74
C ASN A 76 -9.81 -1.39 -1.38
N GLY A 77 -10.11 -0.66 -0.29
CA GLY A 77 -10.24 -1.23 1.06
C GLY A 77 -8.92 -1.35 1.84
N PHE A 78 -7.84 -0.73 1.37
CA PHE A 78 -6.55 -0.67 2.06
C PHE A 78 -6.41 0.62 2.87
N GLN A 79 -7.46 1.00 3.60
CA GLN A 79 -7.55 2.29 4.30
C GLN A 79 -6.43 2.48 5.34
N GLU A 80 -6.05 1.43 6.07
CA GLU A 80 -4.99 1.50 7.09
C GLU A 80 -3.62 1.74 6.46
N GLY A 81 -3.26 0.97 5.43
CA GLY A 81 -2.03 1.19 4.67
C GLY A 81 -2.01 2.56 4.00
N ALA A 82 -3.14 3.02 3.48
CA ALA A 82 -3.25 4.35 2.86
C ALA A 82 -3.04 5.48 3.86
N LYS A 83 -3.61 5.38 5.08
CA LYS A 83 -3.39 6.35 6.16
C LYS A 83 -1.95 6.33 6.65
N ALA A 84 -1.35 5.15 6.78
CA ALA A 84 0.05 4.99 7.16
C ALA A 84 0.97 5.67 6.12
N MET A 85 0.66 5.51 4.83
CA MET A 85 1.34 6.23 3.74
C MET A 85 1.11 7.74 3.87
N GLU A 86 -0.13 8.21 3.94
CA GLU A 86 -0.50 9.62 4.05
C GLU A 86 0.22 10.34 5.21
N ASN A 87 0.35 9.69 6.36
CA ASN A 87 1.00 10.24 7.55
C ASN A 87 2.52 10.00 7.62
N GLY A 88 3.08 9.21 6.70
CA GLY A 88 4.47 8.75 6.79
C GLY A 88 4.74 7.86 8.02
N ASP A 89 3.72 7.16 8.52
CA ASP A 89 3.83 6.29 9.69
C ASP A 89 4.38 4.92 9.29
N TYR A 90 5.70 4.78 9.41
CA TYR A 90 6.39 3.54 9.08
C TYR A 90 6.04 2.37 10.02
N ASN A 91 5.62 2.63 11.26
CA ASN A 91 5.21 1.57 12.18
C ASN A 91 3.85 1.01 11.79
N ALA A 92 2.90 1.90 11.48
CA ALA A 92 1.59 1.49 10.96
C ALA A 92 1.74 0.77 9.61
N MET A 93 2.63 1.24 8.73
CA MET A 93 2.90 0.57 7.45
C MET A 93 3.52 -0.81 7.65
N SER A 94 4.48 -0.94 8.56
CA SER A 94 5.08 -2.23 8.94
C SER A 94 4.02 -3.18 9.48
N ASN A 95 3.13 -2.71 10.37
CA ASN A 95 2.04 -3.52 10.89
C ASN A 95 1.07 -3.95 9.79
N PHE A 96 0.70 -3.05 8.89
CA PHE A 96 -0.14 -3.36 7.73
C PHE A 96 0.49 -4.46 6.86
N MET A 97 1.77 -4.31 6.50
CA MET A 97 2.48 -5.30 5.66
C MET A 97 2.60 -6.66 6.36
N ASN A 98 2.89 -6.69 7.66
CA ASN A 98 3.01 -7.95 8.40
C ASN A 98 1.66 -8.68 8.56
N ASN A 99 0.53 -7.97 8.48
CA ASN A 99 -0.82 -8.54 8.64
C ASN A 99 -1.60 -8.70 7.33
N ILE A 100 -1.04 -8.31 6.18
CA ILE A 100 -1.71 -8.49 4.89
C ILE A 100 -1.85 -9.99 4.58
N THR A 101 -3.01 -10.40 4.07
CA THR A 101 -3.22 -11.79 3.59
C THR A 101 -2.66 -11.98 2.20
N ASP A 102 -2.46 -13.22 1.77
CA ASP A 102 -2.02 -13.52 0.40
C ASP A 102 -3.03 -12.99 -0.64
N GLU A 103 -4.34 -13.12 -0.37
CA GLU A 103 -5.40 -12.58 -1.22
C GLU A 103 -5.35 -11.05 -1.33
N GLN A 104 -5.10 -10.37 -0.21
CA GLN A 104 -4.95 -8.92 -0.18
C GLN A 104 -3.68 -8.47 -0.91
N TYR A 105 -2.59 -9.23 -0.80
CA TYR A 105 -1.35 -8.99 -1.52
C TYR A 105 -1.55 -9.12 -3.04
N GLU A 106 -2.21 -10.17 -3.50
CA GLU A 106 -2.58 -10.36 -4.92
C GLU A 106 -3.54 -9.26 -5.41
N LYS A 107 -4.51 -8.86 -4.58
CA LYS A 107 -5.38 -7.72 -4.90
C LYS A 107 -4.57 -6.44 -5.09
N MET A 108 -3.58 -6.19 -4.22
CA MET A 108 -2.69 -5.03 -4.34
C MET A 108 -1.88 -5.06 -5.63
N ILE A 109 -1.33 -6.23 -6.02
CA ILE A 109 -0.63 -6.41 -7.31
C ILE A 109 -1.55 -6.06 -8.49
N ASN A 110 -2.79 -6.56 -8.47
CA ASN A 110 -3.76 -6.33 -9.54
C ASN A 110 -4.16 -4.85 -9.66
N ILE A 111 -4.35 -4.16 -8.53
CA ILE A 111 -4.63 -2.72 -8.53
C ILE A 111 -3.47 -1.94 -9.14
N MET A 112 -2.23 -2.27 -8.73
CA MET A 112 -1.03 -1.63 -9.27
C MET A 112 -0.97 -1.80 -10.79
N LYS A 113 -1.16 -3.03 -11.27
CA LYS A 113 -1.16 -3.36 -12.70
C LYS A 113 -2.23 -2.58 -13.46
N ASN A 114 -3.47 -2.58 -12.96
CA ASN A 114 -4.61 -1.98 -13.65
C ASN A 114 -4.62 -0.44 -13.65
N ASN A 115 -3.79 0.19 -12.82
CA ASN A 115 -3.73 1.65 -12.68
C ASN A 115 -2.41 2.24 -13.21
N GLY A 116 -1.71 1.52 -14.10
CA GLY A 116 -0.51 2.03 -14.77
C GLY A 116 0.77 1.97 -13.92
N TYR A 117 0.75 1.23 -12.80
CA TYR A 117 1.93 0.93 -11.99
C TYR A 117 2.50 -0.46 -12.36
N ASP A 118 2.58 -0.76 -13.66
CA ASP A 118 3.03 -2.06 -14.17
C ASP A 118 4.38 -2.49 -13.60
N GLY A 119 5.35 -1.58 -13.52
CA GLY A 119 6.67 -1.86 -12.95
C GLY A 119 6.60 -2.33 -11.50
N MET A 120 5.77 -1.67 -10.69
CA MET A 120 5.55 -2.04 -9.29
C MET A 120 4.80 -3.38 -9.17
N SER A 121 3.77 -3.59 -10.01
CA SER A 121 3.02 -4.86 -10.03
C SER A 121 3.89 -6.05 -10.40
N LYS A 122 4.79 -5.90 -11.38
CA LYS A 122 5.73 -6.96 -11.79
C LYS A 122 6.74 -7.27 -10.70
N MET A 123 7.27 -6.24 -10.03
CA MET A 123 8.17 -6.43 -8.90
C MET A 123 7.47 -7.18 -7.75
N MET A 124 6.26 -6.77 -7.40
CA MET A 124 5.49 -7.43 -6.34
C MET A 124 5.11 -8.86 -6.75
N GLY A 125 4.65 -9.10 -7.97
CA GLY A 125 4.31 -10.44 -8.45
C GLY A 125 5.51 -11.38 -8.63
N ALA A 126 6.72 -10.85 -8.70
CA ALA A 126 7.95 -11.65 -8.73
C ALA A 126 8.40 -12.15 -7.34
N LEU A 127 7.78 -11.65 -6.26
CA LEU A 127 8.09 -12.01 -4.89
C LEU A 127 6.82 -12.55 -4.20
N SER A 128 6.96 -13.60 -3.41
CA SER A 128 5.87 -14.02 -2.53
C SER A 128 5.56 -12.93 -1.50
N ARG A 129 4.34 -12.93 -0.95
CA ARG A 129 3.95 -12.04 0.13
C ARG A 129 4.97 -12.07 1.28
N GLN A 130 5.39 -13.27 1.70
CA GLN A 130 6.35 -13.41 2.80
C GLN A 130 7.72 -12.81 2.46
N GLU A 131 8.22 -13.00 1.24
CA GLU A 131 9.47 -12.37 0.79
C GLU A 131 9.34 -10.84 0.76
N MET A 132 8.19 -10.31 0.35
CA MET A 132 7.95 -8.87 0.37
C MET A 132 7.95 -8.32 1.80
N VAL A 133 7.30 -9.01 2.73
CA VAL A 133 7.31 -8.66 4.16
C VAL A 133 8.73 -8.70 4.72
N ASN A 134 9.49 -9.76 4.42
CA ASN A 134 10.87 -9.88 4.88
C ASN A 134 11.76 -8.76 4.32
N ARG A 135 11.60 -8.40 3.04
CA ARG A 135 12.33 -7.25 2.47
C ARG A 135 11.93 -5.94 3.13
N HIS A 136 10.64 -5.73 3.38
CA HIS A 136 10.14 -4.54 4.07
C HIS A 136 10.76 -4.42 5.47
N ASN A 137 10.73 -5.49 6.26
CA ASN A 137 11.29 -5.52 7.61
C ASN A 137 12.82 -5.29 7.57
N SER A 138 13.53 -5.93 6.64
CA SER A 138 14.98 -5.73 6.45
C SER A 138 15.33 -4.26 6.11
N MET A 139 14.54 -3.59 5.28
CA MET A 139 14.73 -2.16 4.98
C MET A 139 14.49 -1.26 6.20
N MET A 140 13.60 -1.69 7.11
CA MET A 140 13.31 -1.01 8.37
C MET A 140 14.32 -1.35 9.49
N GLY A 141 15.25 -2.28 9.25
CA GLY A 141 16.15 -2.79 10.29
C GLY A 141 15.43 -3.62 11.36
N ARG A 142 14.38 -4.34 10.98
CA ARG A 142 13.53 -5.17 11.84
C ARG A 142 13.57 -6.64 11.45
#